data_AF-A0A959R5T5-F1
#
_entry.id   AF-A0A959R5T5-F1
#
_cell.length_a   1.000
_cell.length_b   1.000
_cell.length_c   1.000
_cell.angle_alpha   90.00
_cell.angle_beta   90.00
_cell.angle_gamma   90.00
#
_symmetry.space_group_name_H-M   'P 1'
#
loop_
_entity.id
_entity.type
_entity.pdbx_description
1 polymer ?
#
loop_
_entity_poly.entity_id
_entity_poly.type
_entity_poly.pdbx_seq_one_letter_code
_entity_poly.pdbx_strand_id
1 'polypeptide(L)' 'GTQGLLKDVAVKNVKAFEDHFLMEMENKHPDILAEFKKGVLNEESLKKMTELAAGLTAQYKA' A
#
# COMPACT_ATOMS: atom_id res chain seq x y z
N GLY A 1 -7.94 -4.74 7.05
CA GLY A 1 -8.95 -3.78 6.55
C GLY A 1 -9.38 -2.81 7.63
N THR A 2 -8.51 -1.88 8.04
CA THR A 2 -8.86 -0.74 8.91
C THR A 2 -9.15 0.53 8.11
N GLN A 3 -8.67 0.60 6.85
CA GLN A 3 -8.89 1.72 5.90
C GLN A 3 -9.94 1.42 4.81
N GLY A 4 -10.61 0.27 4.82
CA GLY A 4 -11.60 -0.11 3.79
C GLY A 4 -11.05 -0.33 2.36
N LEU A 5 -9.79 0.01 2.08
CA LEU A 5 -9.16 -0.08 0.76
C LEU A 5 -9.18 -1.49 0.14
N LEU A 6 -9.02 -2.51 0.98
CA LEU A 6 -9.02 -3.91 0.56
C LEU A 6 -10.43 -4.53 0.50
N LYS A 7 -11.48 -3.79 0.90
CA LYS A 7 -12.85 -4.34 0.98
C LYS A 7 -13.44 -4.62 -0.40
N ASP A 8 -12.91 -3.96 -1.42
CA ASP A 8 -13.34 -4.05 -2.82
C ASP A 8 -12.31 -4.81 -3.70
N VAL A 9 -11.20 -5.25 -3.09
CA VAL A 9 -10.20 -6.07 -3.78
C VAL A 9 -10.59 -7.53 -3.60
N ALA A 10 -10.80 -8.23 -4.72
CA ALA A 10 -11.07 -9.66 -4.67
C ALA A 10 -9.95 -10.39 -3.91
N VAL A 11 -10.28 -11.34 -3.03
CA VAL A 11 -9.31 -12.07 -2.17
C VAL A 11 -8.16 -12.71 -2.99
N LYS A 12 -8.47 -13.12 -4.23
CA LYS A 12 -7.51 -13.61 -5.23
C LYS A 12 -6.49 -12.56 -5.72
N ASN A 13 -6.89 -11.30 -5.77
CA ASN A 13 -6.07 -10.17 -6.19
C ASN A 13 -5.31 -9.52 -5.02
N VAL A 14 -5.68 -9.81 -3.76
CA VAL A 14 -4.98 -9.31 -2.57
C VAL A 14 -3.49 -9.69 -2.60
N LYS A 15 -3.18 -10.92 -3.04
CA LYS A 15 -1.81 -11.39 -3.16
C LYS A 15 -0.98 -10.62 -4.19
N ALA A 16 -1.58 -10.33 -5.35
CA ALA A 16 -0.94 -9.53 -6.41
C ALA A 16 -0.80 -8.06 -6.01
N PHE A 17 -1.80 -7.52 -5.31
CA PHE A 17 -1.74 -6.20 -4.71
C PHE A 17 -0.58 -6.09 -3.73
N GLU A 18 -0.42 -7.07 -2.82
CA GLU A 18 0.62 -7.05 -1.80
C GLU A 18 2.03 -7.05 -2.43
N ASP A 19 2.23 -7.86 -3.48
CA ASP A 19 3.49 -7.95 -4.22
C ASP A 19 3.83 -6.64 -4.94
N HIS A 20 2.89 -6.07 -5.70
CA HIS A 20 3.09 -4.77 -6.34
C HIS A 20 3.24 -3.62 -5.33
N PHE A 21 2.48 -3.66 -4.24
CA PHE A 21 2.53 -2.64 -3.20
C PHE A 21 3.90 -2.63 -2.52
N LEU A 22 4.44 -3.82 -2.18
CA LEU A 22 5.81 -3.95 -1.70
C LEU A 22 6.82 -3.46 -2.74
N MET A 23 6.66 -3.85 -4.00
CA MET A 23 7.59 -3.48 -5.08
C MET A 23 7.62 -1.98 -5.36
N GLU A 24 6.48 -1.29 -5.33
CA GLU A 24 6.39 0.18 -5.43
C GLU A 24 6.95 0.88 -4.20
N MET A 25 6.70 0.34 -2.99
CA MET A 25 7.31 0.89 -1.78
C MET A 25 8.83 0.74 -1.77
N GLU A 26 9.35 -0.40 -2.20
CA GLU A 26 10.79 -0.63 -2.29
C GLU A 26 11.45 0.24 -3.36
N ASN A 27 10.81 0.45 -4.52
CA ASN A 27 11.36 1.27 -5.60
C ASN A 27 11.23 2.79 -5.37
N LYS A 28 10.03 3.28 -5.03
CA LYS A 28 9.78 4.73 -4.92
C LYS A 28 10.07 5.29 -3.55
N HIS A 29 9.89 4.50 -2.51
CA HIS A 29 9.89 4.99 -1.14
C HIS A 29 10.60 4.05 -0.14
N PRO A 30 11.87 3.70 -0.39
CA PRO A 30 12.66 2.92 0.58
C PRO A 30 12.78 3.64 1.92
N ASP A 31 12.73 4.98 1.93
CA ASP A 31 12.63 5.80 3.14
C ASP A 31 11.39 5.46 3.97
N ILE A 32 10.21 5.28 3.36
CA ILE A 32 8.99 4.92 4.09
C ILE A 32 9.15 3.54 4.72
N LEU A 33 9.73 2.57 4.00
CA LEU A 33 10.03 1.23 4.52
C LEU A 33 10.98 1.29 5.73
N ALA A 34 11.99 2.16 5.65
CA ALA A 34 12.95 2.38 6.74
C ALA A 34 12.30 3.09 7.93
N GLU A 35 11.42 4.07 7.70
CA GLU A 35 10.66 4.77 8.75
C GLU A 35 9.67 3.84 9.44
N PHE A 36 8.91 3.04 8.67
CA PHE A 36 8.02 2.01 9.22
C PHE A 36 8.81 1.00 10.07
N LYS A 37 9.98 0.58 9.59
CA LYS A 37 10.87 -0.32 10.34
C LYS A 37 11.45 0.33 11.59
N LYS A 38 11.65 1.65 11.58
CA LYS A 38 12.08 2.43 12.76
C LYS A 38 10.93 2.80 13.71
N GLY A 39 9.67 2.53 13.35
CA GLY A 39 8.50 2.90 14.15
C GLY A 39 8.08 4.36 14.00
N VAL A 40 8.59 5.06 12.98
CA VAL A 40 8.16 6.41 12.63
C VAL A 40 7.06 6.30 11.58
N LEU A 41 5.82 6.63 11.96
CA LEU A 41 4.73 6.82 11.01
C LEU A 41 4.58 8.32 10.73
N ASN A 42 5.26 8.78 9.69
CA ASN A 42 5.01 10.12 9.16
C ASN A 42 3.68 10.14 8.39
N GLU A 43 2.89 11.19 8.61
CA GLU A 43 1.61 11.39 7.91
C GLU A 43 1.80 11.45 6.39
N GLU A 44 2.92 11.99 5.90
CA GLU A 44 3.23 12.02 4.46
C GLU A 44 3.41 10.61 3.88
N SER A 45 4.11 9.74 4.63
CA SER A 45 4.35 8.34 4.29
C SER A 45 3.05 7.54 4.27
N LEU A 46 2.20 7.74 5.28
CA LEU A 46 0.85 7.19 5.35
C LEU A 46 -0.03 7.68 4.19
N LYS A 47 0.07 8.95 3.80
CA LYS A 47 -0.73 9.54 2.73
C LYS A 47 -0.33 8.99 1.36
N LYS A 48 0.97 8.94 1.06
CA LYS A 48 1.53 8.31 -0.16
C LYS A 48 1.18 6.82 -0.24
N MET A 49 1.33 6.09 0.87
CA MET A 49 0.91 4.71 0.99
C MET A 49 -0.58 4.53 0.67
N THR A 50 -1.42 5.39 1.24
CA THR A 50 -2.87 5.34 1.05
C THR A 50 -3.26 5.68 -0.38
N GLU A 51 -2.62 6.66 -1.03
CA GLU A 51 -2.84 6.99 -2.44
C GLU A 51 -2.38 5.86 -3.37
N LEU A 52 -1.19 5.31 -3.17
CA LEU A 52 -0.68 4.19 -3.95
C LEU A 52 -1.57 2.96 -3.78
N ALA A 53 -1.90 2.63 -2.54
CA ALA A 53 -2.83 1.55 -2.25
C ALA A 53 -4.20 1.81 -2.88
N ALA A 54 -4.76 3.03 -2.80
CA ALA A 54 -6.04 3.37 -3.41
C ALA A 54 -6.01 3.24 -4.95
N GLY A 55 -4.93 3.70 -5.60
CA GLY A 55 -4.76 3.57 -7.05
C GLY A 55 -4.60 2.11 -7.50
N LEU A 56 -3.83 1.33 -6.76
CA LEU A 56 -3.66 -0.10 -7.04
C LEU A 56 -4.94 -0.89 -6.75
N THR A 57 -5.53 -0.72 -5.56
CA THR A 57 -6.77 -1.39 -5.20
C THR A 57 -7.90 -1.05 -6.17
N ALA A 58 -7.94 0.16 -6.74
CA ALA A 58 -8.86 0.52 -7.81
C ALA A 58 -8.66 -0.27 -9.12
N GLN A 59 -7.42 -0.65 -9.47
CA GLN A 59 -7.15 -1.56 -10.60
C GLN A 59 -7.53 -3.01 -10.30
N TYR A 60 -7.45 -3.42 -9.05
CA TYR A 60 -7.81 -4.78 -8.61
C TYR A 60 -9.27 -4.91 -8.16
N LYS A 61 -10.01 -3.79 -8.19
CA LYS A 61 -11.43 -3.65 -7.95
C LYS A 61 -12.19 -4.38 -9.06
N ALA A 62 -12.91 -5.44 -8.70
CA ALA A 62 -13.71 -6.24 -9.63
C ALA A 62 -15.19 -6.14 -9.24
#